data_AF-A0A7J3A2D2-F1
#
_entry.id   AF-A0A7J3A2D2-F1
#
_cell.length_a   1.000
_cell.length_b   1.000
_cell.length_c   1.000
_cell.angle_alpha   90.00
_cell.angle_beta   90.00
_cell.angle_gamma   90.00
#
_symmetry.space_group_name_H-M   'P 1'
#
loop_
_entity.id
_entity.type
_entity.pdbx_description
1 polymer ?
#
loop_
_entity_poly.entity_id
_entity_poly.type
_entity_poly.pdbx_seq_one_letter_code
_entity_poly.pdbx_strand_id
1 'polypeptide(L)'
;MYSEYSIVIAGVGGQGGLTLSRVIATAATLSGLSVKTGETLGMAQRGGSVQSYLKIGKVTRSPLIKKGCADALIGLEPLEAVRASSYVGPHTKIVLDPNPIPTIFNLVGKEDYPSIEELLRILKEKTNQFYIIQARREAEKLNARQSANMILLGKLISLDAFLPSEKIEEAIRIVLGEKAGKAIAAFRIGMNL
;
A
#
# COMPACT_ATOMS: atom_id res chain seq x y z
N MET A 1 -14.32 -14.02 9.20
CA MET A 1 -14.68 -13.20 8.02
C MET A 1 -15.04 -11.82 8.53
N TYR A 2 -14.25 -10.79 8.20
CA TYR A 2 -14.46 -9.43 8.70
C TYR A 2 -15.79 -8.85 8.21
N SER A 3 -16.45 -8.00 9.01
CA SER A 3 -17.64 -7.26 8.56
C SER A 3 -17.26 -6.25 7.47
N GLU A 4 -16.15 -5.54 7.68
CA GLU A 4 -15.48 -4.66 6.72
C GLU A 4 -13.96 -4.73 6.97
N TYR A 5 -13.14 -4.55 5.93
CA TYR A 5 -11.68 -4.49 5.98
C TYR A 5 -11.22 -3.19 5.30
N SER A 6 -10.47 -2.38 6.04
CA SER A 6 -10.09 -1.01 5.70
C SER A 6 -8.59 -0.89 5.48
N ILE A 7 -8.20 -0.38 4.31
CA ILE A 7 -6.80 -0.27 3.89
C ILE A 7 -6.51 1.19 3.56
N VAL A 8 -5.37 1.67 4.06
CA VAL A 8 -4.75 2.91 3.60
C VAL A 8 -3.51 2.55 2.79
N ILE A 9 -3.35 3.14 1.61
CA ILE A 9 -2.13 3.08 0.81
C ILE A 9 -1.54 4.49 0.84
N ALA A 10 -0.30 4.62 1.27
CA ALA A 10 0.37 5.91 1.38
C ALA A 10 1.69 5.91 0.61
N GLY A 11 1.91 6.92 -0.22
CA GLY A 11 3.12 7.01 -1.00
C GLY A 11 3.17 8.29 -1.83
N VAL A 12 4.10 8.31 -2.76
CA VAL A 12 4.34 9.41 -3.69
C VAL A 12 3.80 9.06 -5.08
N GLY A 13 3.30 10.06 -5.78
CA GLY A 13 2.84 9.92 -7.17
C GLY A 13 3.89 9.25 -8.07
N GLY A 14 3.51 8.18 -8.75
CA GLY A 14 4.38 7.36 -9.60
C GLY A 14 4.75 5.99 -9.04
N GLN A 15 4.47 5.71 -7.76
CA GLN A 15 4.75 4.40 -7.15
C GLN A 15 3.66 3.33 -7.38
N GLY A 16 2.63 3.65 -8.17
CA GLY A 16 1.57 2.70 -8.50
C GLY A 16 0.54 2.48 -7.39
N GLY A 17 0.35 3.43 -6.46
CA GLY A 17 -0.68 3.34 -5.42
C GLY A 17 -2.11 3.23 -5.97
N LEU A 18 -2.44 3.99 -7.02
CA LEU A 18 -3.73 3.90 -7.71
C LEU A 18 -3.95 2.54 -8.37
N THR A 19 -2.91 2.04 -9.05
CA THR A 19 -2.92 0.71 -9.66
C THR A 19 -3.12 -0.38 -8.61
N LEU A 20 -2.43 -0.26 -7.47
CA LEU A 20 -2.58 -1.17 -6.34
C LEU A 20 -4.01 -1.15 -5.78
N SER A 21 -4.56 0.04 -5.54
CA SER A 21 -5.95 0.24 -5.12
C SER A 21 -6.92 -0.45 -6.08
N ARG A 22 -6.74 -0.24 -7.39
CA ARG A 22 -7.58 -0.86 -8.42
C ARG A 22 -7.48 -2.38 -8.44
N VAL A 23 -6.28 -2.95 -8.30
CA VAL A 23 -6.09 -4.41 -8.18
C VAL A 23 -6.85 -4.97 -6.99
N ILE A 24 -6.72 -4.35 -5.81
CA ILE A 24 -7.43 -4.79 -4.61
C ILE A 24 -8.95 -4.70 -4.80
N ALA A 25 -9.45 -3.59 -5.36
CA ALA A 25 -10.88 -3.40 -5.61
C ALA A 25 -11.44 -4.40 -6.64
N THR A 26 -10.69 -4.70 -7.70
CA THR A 26 -11.06 -5.73 -8.68
C THR A 26 -11.06 -7.11 -8.02
N ALA A 27 -10.07 -7.45 -7.20
CA ALA A 27 -10.01 -8.72 -6.49
C ALA A 27 -11.19 -8.89 -5.50
N ALA A 28 -11.56 -7.83 -4.80
CA ALA A 28 -12.74 -7.81 -3.94
C ALA A 28 -14.03 -8.05 -4.74
N THR A 29 -14.19 -7.39 -5.88
CA THR A 29 -15.34 -7.56 -6.78
C THR A 29 -15.42 -8.99 -7.32
N LEU A 30 -14.30 -9.57 -7.74
CA LEU A 30 -14.22 -10.97 -8.19
C LEU A 30 -14.50 -11.97 -7.07
N SER A 31 -14.35 -11.55 -5.81
CA SER A 31 -14.68 -12.34 -4.61
C SER A 31 -16.13 -12.14 -4.15
N GLY A 32 -16.96 -11.43 -4.93
CA GLY A 32 -18.36 -11.15 -4.58
C GLY A 32 -18.52 -10.15 -3.42
N LEU A 33 -17.48 -9.36 -3.11
CA LEU A 33 -17.52 -8.36 -2.05
C LEU A 33 -17.79 -6.96 -2.60
N SER A 34 -18.45 -6.14 -1.78
CA SER A 34 -18.60 -4.72 -1.98
C SER A 34 -17.28 -4.01 -1.64
N VAL A 35 -16.89 -3.04 -2.47
CA VAL A 35 -15.72 -2.19 -2.21
C VAL A 35 -16.05 -0.72 -2.48
N LYS A 36 -15.55 0.17 -1.62
CA LYS A 36 -15.49 1.62 -1.86
C LYS A 36 -14.05 2.09 -1.80
N THR A 37 -13.68 2.90 -2.77
CA THR A 37 -12.37 3.54 -2.84
C THR A 37 -12.50 5.05 -2.73
N GLY A 38 -11.48 5.69 -2.18
CA GLY A 38 -11.34 7.13 -2.13
C GLY A 38 -9.87 7.50 -2.26
N GLU A 39 -9.58 8.68 -2.76
CA GLU A 39 -8.21 9.09 -3.05
C GLU A 39 -8.01 10.55 -2.67
N THR A 40 -6.84 10.85 -2.13
CA THR A 40 -6.36 12.21 -1.95
C THR A 40 -5.08 12.34 -2.75
N LEU A 41 -5.14 13.20 -3.77
CA LEU A 41 -3.99 13.53 -4.61
C LEU A 41 -3.46 14.89 -4.16
N GLY A 42 -2.18 14.95 -3.79
CA GLY A 42 -1.49 16.22 -3.62
C GLY A 42 -1.48 17.02 -4.92
N MET A 43 -1.29 18.34 -4.81
CA MET A 43 -1.36 19.26 -5.97
C MET A 43 -0.30 18.99 -7.06
N ALA A 44 0.71 18.15 -6.82
CA ALA A 44 1.75 17.81 -7.77
C ALA A 44 1.50 16.46 -8.47
N GLN A 45 1.47 16.46 -9.81
CA GLN A 45 1.27 15.25 -10.63
C GLN A 45 2.38 14.18 -10.48
N ARG A 46 3.60 14.57 -10.08
CA ARG A 46 4.73 13.67 -9.76
C ARG A 46 5.47 14.23 -8.55
N GLY A 47 5.86 13.38 -7.61
CA GLY A 47 6.51 13.81 -6.37
C GLY A 47 5.56 14.33 -5.28
N GLY A 48 4.25 14.39 -5.56
CA GLY A 48 3.23 14.76 -4.57
C GLY A 48 2.83 13.58 -3.68
N SER A 49 2.42 13.90 -2.45
CA SER A 49 1.76 12.97 -1.52
C SER A 49 0.49 12.39 -2.14
N VAL A 50 0.33 11.07 -2.06
CA VAL A 50 -0.85 10.34 -2.53
C VAL A 50 -1.29 9.38 -1.45
N GLN A 51 -2.58 9.45 -1.10
CA GLN A 51 -3.22 8.48 -0.22
C GLN A 51 -4.42 7.87 -0.92
N SER A 52 -4.51 6.55 -0.91
CA SER A 52 -5.69 5.80 -1.36
C SER A 52 -6.31 5.06 -0.19
N TYR A 53 -7.63 5.06 -0.13
CA TYR A 53 -8.43 4.44 0.92
C TYR A 53 -9.31 3.38 0.29
N LEU A 54 -9.35 2.20 0.88
CA LEU A 54 -10.22 1.13 0.47
C LEU A 54 -10.99 0.60 1.66
N LYS A 55 -12.28 0.36 1.48
CA LYS A 55 -13.10 -0.40 2.42
C LYS A 55 -13.80 -1.53 1.69
N ILE A 56 -13.61 -2.76 2.17
CA ILE A 56 -14.05 -4.00 1.54
C ILE A 56 -14.95 -4.74 2.51
N GLY A 57 -16.06 -5.32 2.06
CA GLY A 57 -16.95 -6.09 2.94
C GLY A 57 -18.18 -6.59 2.21
N LYS A 58 -19.11 -7.23 2.91
CA LYS A 58 -20.37 -7.67 2.28
C LYS A 58 -21.21 -6.49 1.78
N VAL A 59 -21.27 -5.42 2.56
CA VAL A 59 -21.97 -4.18 2.23
C VAL A 59 -21.10 -3.01 2.69
N THR A 60 -20.65 -2.17 1.77
CA THR A 60 -19.84 -0.98 2.10
C THR A 60 -20.53 0.29 1.57
N ARG A 61 -20.70 1.29 2.43
CA ARG A 61 -21.45 2.52 2.10
C ARG A 61 -20.57 3.72 1.79
N SER A 62 -19.32 3.73 2.27
CA SER A 62 -18.40 4.87 2.13
C SER A 62 -16.93 4.41 2.23
N PRO A 63 -15.99 5.06 1.53
CA PRO A 63 -14.56 4.79 1.67
C PRO A 63 -13.94 5.42 2.93
N LEU A 64 -14.70 6.16 3.74
CA LEU A 64 -14.17 6.85 4.92
C LEU A 64 -13.68 5.87 5.99
N ILE A 65 -12.43 6.04 6.41
CA ILE A 65 -11.79 5.28 7.49
C ILE A 65 -11.69 6.19 8.72
N LYS A 66 -12.17 5.71 9.87
CA LYS A 66 -12.04 6.46 11.13
C LYS A 66 -10.57 6.45 11.59
N LYS A 67 -10.16 7.51 12.29
CA LYS A 67 -8.82 7.58 12.90
C LYS A 67 -8.59 6.36 13.80
N GLY A 68 -7.40 5.77 13.71
CA GLY A 68 -7.04 4.56 14.45
C GLY A 68 -7.77 3.28 14.06
N CYS A 69 -8.55 3.26 12.98
CA CYS A 69 -9.40 2.13 12.59
C CYS A 69 -9.05 1.51 11.23
N ALA A 70 -7.86 1.78 10.66
CA ALA A 70 -7.40 1.01 9.51
C ALA A 70 -7.01 -0.41 9.94
N ASP A 71 -7.39 -1.42 9.18
CA ASP A 71 -6.91 -2.79 9.39
C ASP A 71 -5.49 -2.94 8.85
N ALA A 72 -5.20 -2.24 7.75
CA ALA A 72 -3.87 -2.22 7.16
C ALA A 72 -3.42 -0.85 6.62
N LEU A 73 -2.12 -0.61 6.68
CA LEU A 73 -1.43 0.47 5.98
C LEU A 73 -0.34 -0.13 5.08
N ILE A 74 -0.44 0.13 3.77
CA ILE A 74 0.63 -0.14 2.81
C ILE A 74 1.41 1.15 2.60
N GLY A 75 2.61 1.22 3.17
CA GLY A 75 3.54 2.33 2.98
C GLY A 75 4.43 2.08 1.78
N LEU A 76 4.20 2.79 0.69
CA LEU A 76 5.11 2.80 -0.47
C LEU A 76 6.31 3.73 -0.21
N GLU A 77 6.17 4.68 0.72
CA GLU A 77 7.19 5.67 1.09
C GLU A 77 7.08 5.98 2.60
N PRO A 78 8.21 6.03 3.34
CA PRO A 78 8.18 6.10 4.81
C PRO A 78 7.61 7.39 5.40
N LEU A 79 7.91 8.56 4.83
CA LEU A 79 7.34 9.82 5.30
C LEU A 79 5.84 9.86 5.04
N GLU A 80 5.40 9.35 3.90
CA GLU A 80 3.98 9.29 3.56
C GLU A 80 3.20 8.30 4.44
N ALA A 81 3.82 7.18 4.83
CA ALA A 81 3.26 6.29 5.83
C ALA A 81 3.09 6.98 7.20
N VAL A 82 4.06 7.81 7.63
CA VAL A 82 3.93 8.64 8.83
C VAL A 82 2.80 9.66 8.70
N ARG A 83 2.64 10.31 7.54
CA ARG A 83 1.50 11.22 7.29
C ARG A 83 0.15 10.49 7.37
N ALA A 84 0.09 9.22 6.98
CA ALA A 84 -1.10 8.37 7.11
C ALA A 84 -1.29 7.77 8.52
N SER A 85 -0.35 7.96 9.45
CA SER A 85 -0.35 7.30 10.77
C SER A 85 -1.57 7.63 11.64
N SER A 86 -2.31 8.71 11.35
CA SER A 86 -3.54 9.03 12.07
C SER A 86 -4.66 7.98 11.92
N TYR A 87 -4.59 7.13 10.89
CA TYR A 87 -5.51 6.01 10.68
C TYR A 87 -5.04 4.72 11.34
N VAL A 88 -3.80 4.67 11.82
CA VAL A 88 -3.18 3.49 12.43
C VAL A 88 -3.56 3.41 13.90
N GLY A 89 -4.08 2.25 14.31
CA GLY A 89 -4.32 1.90 15.71
C GLY A 89 -3.50 0.66 16.13
N PRO A 90 -3.68 0.18 17.37
CA PRO A 90 -2.89 -0.92 17.95
C PRO A 90 -2.95 -2.24 17.19
N HIS A 91 -4.00 -2.44 16.39
CA HIS A 91 -4.23 -3.67 15.61
C HIS A 91 -3.92 -3.54 14.11
N THR A 92 -3.58 -2.33 13.65
CA THR A 92 -3.29 -2.08 12.24
C THR A 92 -2.00 -2.78 11.83
N LYS A 93 -2.04 -3.52 10.73
CA LYS A 93 -0.85 -4.10 10.09
C LYS A 93 -0.22 -3.07 9.17
N ILE A 94 1.03 -2.71 9.41
CA ILE A 94 1.79 -1.82 8.53
C ILE A 94 2.78 -2.66 7.72
N VAL A 95 2.69 -2.61 6.40
CA VAL A 95 3.70 -3.16 5.48
C VAL A 95 4.34 -1.99 4.74
N LEU A 96 5.63 -1.77 4.97
CA LEU A 96 6.34 -0.56 4.54
C LEU A 96 7.58 -0.88 3.70
N ASP A 97 7.74 -0.18 2.59
CA ASP A 97 9.04 -0.03 1.92
C ASP A 97 9.83 1.13 2.56
N PRO A 98 11.03 0.89 3.13
CA PRO A 98 11.80 1.92 3.84
C PRO A 98 12.60 2.84 2.90
N ASN A 99 12.52 2.67 1.58
CA ASN A 99 13.31 3.48 0.64
C ASN A 99 12.68 4.88 0.45
N PRO A 100 13.34 5.96 0.91
CA PRO A 100 12.79 7.31 0.79
C PRO A 100 12.73 7.79 -0.66
N ILE A 101 11.76 8.65 -0.94
CA ILE A 101 11.69 9.42 -2.19
C ILE A 101 11.65 10.91 -1.82
N PRO A 102 12.82 11.58 -1.76
CA PRO A 102 12.89 13.00 -1.45
C PRO A 102 12.12 13.83 -2.49
N THR A 103 11.46 14.89 -2.02
CA THR A 103 10.81 15.86 -2.90
C THR A 103 11.86 16.77 -3.55
N ILE A 104 11.45 17.56 -4.55
CA ILE A 104 12.34 18.56 -5.16
C ILE A 104 12.88 19.55 -4.12
N PHE A 105 12.07 19.94 -3.13
CA PHE A 105 12.49 20.85 -2.05
C PHE A 105 13.59 20.25 -1.19
N ASN A 106 13.53 18.93 -0.94
CA ASN A 106 14.62 18.23 -0.26
C ASN A 106 15.90 18.20 -1.10
N LEU A 107 15.77 17.91 -2.40
CA LEU A 107 16.92 17.84 -3.30
C LEU A 107 17.62 19.19 -3.50
N VAL A 108 16.87 20.30 -3.46
CA VAL A 108 17.44 21.66 -3.55
C VAL A 108 17.82 22.26 -2.18
N GLY A 109 17.80 21.45 -1.10
CA GLY A 109 18.22 21.87 0.24
C GLY A 109 17.30 22.90 0.91
N LYS A 110 16.04 22.99 0.47
CA LYS A 110 15.05 23.89 1.08
C LYS A 110 14.32 23.27 2.27
N GLU A 111 14.29 21.94 2.35
CA GLU A 111 13.71 21.19 3.46
C GLU A 111 14.55 19.93 3.74
N ASP A 112 14.72 19.56 5.00
CA ASP A 112 15.36 18.29 5.34
C ASP A 112 14.36 17.13 5.28
N TYR A 113 14.79 16.01 4.71
CA TYR A 113 14.05 14.77 4.83
C TYR A 113 14.36 14.15 6.20
N PRO A 114 13.35 13.85 7.06
CA PRO A 114 13.60 13.30 8.40
C PRO A 114 14.38 11.98 8.35
N SER A 115 15.13 11.68 9.41
CA SER A 115 15.85 10.41 9.48
C SER A 115 14.91 9.22 9.35
N ILE A 116 15.34 8.16 8.65
CA ILE A 116 14.52 6.96 8.48
C ILE A 116 14.25 6.34 9.86
N GLU A 117 15.22 6.34 10.75
CA GLU A 117 15.12 5.85 12.12
C GLU A 117 13.98 6.53 12.89
N GLU A 118 13.84 7.85 12.76
CA GLU A 118 12.76 8.60 13.39
C GLU A 118 11.39 8.24 12.81
N LEU A 119 11.29 8.16 11.47
CA LEU A 119 10.03 7.79 10.81
C LEU A 119 9.57 6.38 11.21
N LEU A 120 10.50 5.42 11.25
CA LEU A 120 10.23 4.05 11.68
C LEU A 120 9.83 3.98 13.16
N ARG A 121 10.48 4.77 14.03
CA ARG A 121 10.12 4.87 15.46
C ARG A 121 8.67 5.31 15.62
N ILE A 122 8.25 6.38 14.94
CA ILE A 122 6.88 6.92 15.02
C ILE A 122 5.84 5.86 14.64
N LEU A 123 6.08 5.10 13.57
CA LEU A 123 5.15 4.05 13.13
C LEU A 123 5.11 2.87 14.11
N LYS A 124 6.27 2.46 14.63
CA LYS A 124 6.39 1.36 15.58
C LYS A 124 5.71 1.65 16.91
N GLU A 125 5.67 2.91 17.35
CA GLU A 125 4.95 3.32 18.56
C GLU A 125 3.42 3.20 18.42
N LYS A 126 2.88 3.15 17.19
CA LYS A 126 1.43 3.05 16.95
C LYS A 126 0.90 1.62 16.97
N THR A 127 1.72 0.65 16.59
CA THR A 127 1.32 -0.75 16.44
C THR A 127 2.51 -1.69 16.54
N ASN A 128 2.28 -2.86 17.15
CA ASN A 128 3.27 -3.95 17.18
C ASN A 128 3.28 -4.77 15.89
N GLN A 129 2.33 -4.56 14.97
CA GLN A 129 2.22 -5.28 13.70
C GLN A 129 2.88 -4.48 12.57
N PHE A 130 4.20 -4.31 12.65
CA PHE A 130 4.98 -3.49 11.72
C PHE A 130 6.01 -4.33 10.97
N TYR A 131 5.93 -4.31 9.63
CA TYR A 131 6.73 -5.14 8.73
C TYR A 131 7.44 -4.26 7.70
N ILE A 132 8.77 -4.27 7.74
CA ILE A 132 9.62 -3.53 6.81
C ILE A 132 10.07 -4.48 5.70
N ILE A 133 9.77 -4.15 4.45
CA ILE A 133 10.05 -4.96 3.27
C ILE A 133 10.86 -4.15 2.28
N GLN A 134 12.00 -4.65 1.85
CA GLN A 134 12.83 -4.02 0.82
C GLN A 134 12.22 -4.19 -0.59
N ALA A 135 10.94 -3.82 -0.76
CA ALA A 135 10.13 -4.13 -1.93
C ALA A 135 10.73 -3.58 -3.23
N ARG A 136 11.24 -2.34 -3.22
CA ARG A 136 11.95 -1.76 -4.37
C ARG A 136 13.17 -2.59 -4.78
N ARG A 137 13.97 -3.05 -3.82
CA ARG A 137 15.15 -3.88 -4.07
C ARG A 137 14.77 -5.26 -4.61
N GLU A 138 13.75 -5.90 -4.05
CA GLU A 138 13.25 -7.19 -4.54
C GLU A 138 12.67 -7.07 -5.97
N ALA A 139 11.95 -5.99 -6.25
CA ALA A 139 11.41 -5.71 -7.58
C ALA A 139 12.51 -5.42 -8.62
N GLU A 140 13.63 -4.82 -8.20
CA GLU A 140 14.81 -4.59 -9.06
C GLU A 140 15.47 -5.89 -9.49
N LYS A 141 15.54 -6.92 -8.64
CA LYS A 141 16.04 -8.26 -9.01
C LYS A 141 15.23 -8.90 -10.15
N LEU A 142 13.95 -8.54 -10.28
CA LEU A 142 13.06 -8.98 -11.36
C LEU A 142 13.09 -8.08 -12.60
N ASN A 143 13.93 -7.04 -12.63
CA ASN A 143 13.87 -5.96 -13.63
C ASN A 143 12.43 -5.40 -13.77
N ALA A 144 11.77 -5.22 -12.62
CA ALA A 144 10.36 -4.89 -12.50
C ALA A 144 10.11 -3.87 -11.39
N ARG A 145 10.97 -2.85 -11.27
CA ARG A 145 10.93 -1.82 -10.21
C ARG A 145 9.53 -1.26 -9.93
N GLN A 146 8.73 -1.06 -10.98
CA GLN A 146 7.35 -0.57 -10.91
C GLN A 146 6.38 -1.50 -10.17
N SER A 147 6.75 -2.76 -9.96
CA SER A 147 5.95 -3.79 -9.28
C SER A 147 6.26 -3.90 -7.79
N ALA A 148 7.05 -3.00 -7.20
CA ALA A 148 7.33 -2.98 -5.76
C ALA A 148 6.04 -2.94 -4.92
N ASN A 149 5.03 -2.19 -5.38
CA ASN A 149 3.70 -2.14 -4.76
C ASN A 149 3.03 -3.54 -4.66
N MET A 150 3.27 -4.43 -5.62
CA MET A 150 2.73 -5.79 -5.62
C MET A 150 3.44 -6.68 -4.61
N ILE A 151 4.73 -6.46 -4.36
CA ILE A 151 5.47 -7.18 -3.30
C ILE A 151 4.87 -6.84 -1.93
N LEU A 152 4.60 -5.56 -1.67
CA LEU A 152 3.96 -5.14 -0.42
C LEU A 152 2.54 -5.71 -0.28
N LEU A 153 1.77 -5.77 -1.38
CA LEU A 153 0.46 -6.43 -1.38
C LEU A 153 0.58 -7.92 -1.05
N GLY A 154 1.53 -8.62 -1.67
CA GLY A 154 1.80 -10.03 -1.40
C GLY A 154 2.11 -10.28 0.06
N LYS A 155 2.97 -9.44 0.66
CA LYS A 155 3.28 -9.52 2.08
C LYS A 155 2.07 -9.26 2.96
N LEU A 156 1.24 -8.28 2.62
CA LEU A 156 0.03 -8.02 3.40
C LEU A 156 -0.93 -9.22 3.36
N ILE A 157 -1.07 -9.86 2.21
CA ILE A 157 -1.95 -11.03 2.03
C ILE A 157 -1.43 -12.26 2.76
N SER A 158 -0.11 -12.46 2.84
CA SER A 158 0.46 -13.57 3.64
C SER A 158 0.26 -13.37 5.14
N LEU A 159 0.15 -12.12 5.60
CA LEU A 159 -0.14 -11.77 7.00
C LEU A 159 -1.63 -11.79 7.33
N ASP A 160 -2.49 -11.42 6.38
CA ASP A 160 -3.94 -11.35 6.55
C ASP A 160 -4.65 -11.66 5.23
N ALA A 161 -5.22 -12.86 5.13
CA ALA A 161 -5.89 -13.35 3.92
C ALA A 161 -7.30 -12.75 3.77
N PHE A 162 -7.42 -11.41 3.74
CA PHE A 162 -8.69 -10.71 3.59
C PHE A 162 -9.31 -10.86 2.18
N LEU A 163 -8.50 -11.28 1.20
CA LEU A 163 -8.92 -11.69 -0.14
C LEU A 163 -8.14 -12.95 -0.57
N PRO A 164 -8.74 -13.84 -1.38
CA PRO A 164 -8.03 -15.00 -1.92
C PRO A 164 -6.89 -14.59 -2.86
N SER A 165 -5.72 -15.22 -2.72
CA SER A 165 -4.54 -14.98 -3.56
C SER A 165 -4.84 -15.16 -5.05
N GLU A 166 -5.66 -16.15 -5.39
CA GLU A 166 -6.03 -16.48 -6.76
C GLU A 166 -6.82 -15.33 -7.40
N LYS A 167 -7.70 -14.69 -6.61
CA LYS A 167 -8.49 -13.52 -7.04
C LYS A 167 -7.64 -12.26 -7.19
N ILE A 168 -6.57 -12.14 -6.41
CA ILE A 168 -5.61 -11.06 -6.59
C ILE A 168 -4.81 -11.25 -7.87
N GLU A 169 -4.31 -12.47 -8.15
CA GLU A 169 -3.63 -12.72 -9.41
C GLU A 169 -4.54 -12.50 -10.63
N GLU A 170 -5.80 -12.94 -10.56
CA GLU A 170 -6.81 -12.67 -11.58
C GLU A 170 -7.02 -11.16 -11.77
N ALA A 171 -7.14 -10.40 -10.68
CA ALA A 171 -7.25 -8.95 -10.73
C ALA A 171 -6.00 -8.27 -11.32
N ILE A 172 -4.79 -8.75 -11.01
CA ILE A 172 -3.55 -8.25 -11.60
C ILE A 172 -3.58 -8.44 -13.13
N ARG A 173 -4.04 -9.61 -13.63
CA ARG A 173 -4.20 -9.86 -15.07
C ARG A 173 -5.19 -8.89 -15.71
N ILE A 174 -6.34 -8.65 -15.08
CA ILE A 174 -7.37 -7.75 -15.59
C ILE A 174 -6.87 -6.29 -15.63
N VAL A 175 -6.22 -5.82 -14.57
CA VAL A 175 -5.83 -4.41 -14.42
C VAL A 175 -4.61 -4.06 -15.27
N LEU A 176 -3.64 -4.97 -15.41
CA LEU A 176 -2.37 -4.71 -16.10
C LEU A 176 -2.28 -5.30 -17.51
N GLY A 177 -3.20 -6.19 -17.88
CA GLY A 177 -3.20 -6.87 -19.18
C GLY A 177 -1.88 -7.59 -19.44
N GLU A 178 -1.27 -7.31 -20.59
CA GLU A 178 0.01 -7.92 -21.03
C GLU A 178 1.17 -7.68 -20.05
N LYS A 179 1.11 -6.63 -19.23
CA LYS A 179 2.17 -6.29 -18.25
C LYS A 179 2.04 -7.08 -16.94
N ALA A 180 1.04 -7.94 -16.80
CA ALA A 180 0.73 -8.65 -15.55
C ALA A 180 1.81 -9.64 -15.11
N GLY A 181 2.56 -10.27 -16.03
CA GLY A 181 3.48 -11.37 -15.70
C GLY A 181 4.49 -11.02 -14.60
N LYS A 182 5.19 -9.88 -14.75
CA LYS A 182 6.16 -9.41 -13.75
C LYS A 182 5.50 -8.95 -12.44
N ALA A 183 4.29 -8.41 -12.51
CA ALA A 183 3.53 -7.99 -11.33
C ALA A 183 3.05 -9.18 -10.49
N ILE A 184 2.61 -10.28 -11.14
CA ILE A 184 2.25 -11.53 -10.46
C ILE A 184 3.48 -12.16 -9.82
N ALA A 185 4.62 -12.20 -10.53
CA ALA A 185 5.87 -12.69 -9.95
C ALA A 185 6.27 -11.89 -8.70
N ALA A 186 6.20 -10.56 -8.76
CA ALA A 186 6.45 -9.68 -7.62
C ALA A 186 5.46 -9.95 -6.46
N PHE A 187 4.16 -10.06 -6.74
CA PHE A 187 3.16 -10.42 -5.74
C PHE A 187 3.49 -11.74 -5.02
N ARG A 188 3.85 -12.78 -5.78
CA ARG A 188 4.25 -14.09 -5.23
C ARG A 188 5.52 -14.01 -4.39
N ILE A 189 6.50 -13.19 -4.76
CA ILE A 189 7.68 -12.94 -3.91
C ILE A 189 7.21 -12.34 -2.58
N GLY A 190 6.36 -11.30 -2.64
CA GLY A 190 5.80 -10.67 -1.45
C GLY A 190 5.14 -11.64 -0.49
N MET A 191 4.37 -12.62 -1.00
CA MET A 191 3.72 -13.64 -0.18
C MET A 191 4.70 -14.53 0.60
N ASN A 192 5.93 -14.70 0.10
CA ASN A 192 6.94 -15.58 0.70
C ASN A 192 7.98 -14.84 1.55
N LEU A 193 7.90 -13.51 1.63
CA LEU A 193 8.68 -12.68 2.56
C LEU A 193 7.95 -12.58 3.90
#